data_AF-A0A8W8J766-F1
#
_entry.id   AF-A0A8W8J766-F1
#
_cell.length_a   1.000
_cell.length_b   1.000
_cell.length_c   1.000
_cell.angle_alpha   90.00
_cell.angle_beta   90.00
_cell.angle_gamma   90.00
#
_symmetry.space_group_name_H-M   'P 1'
#
loop_
_entity.id
_entity.type
_entity.pdbx_description
1 polymer ?
#
loop_
_entity_poly.entity_id
_entity_poly.type
_entity_poly.pdbx_seq_one_letter_code
_entity_poly.pdbx_strand_id
1 'polypeptide(L)'
;KSWVSVPEQISCSTSEFTVAQSTNFFMPEVWSRRRIKSGEECEIDSLEHVEVKVSFSYSSRRGNLILLLESPAGTKSYLMTHRPWDSIKYSDPGSGIWYFSSVHFWGEKMDGTWKLTAKTDDEYSTKVTLNYWKIYFHGFKRAGNSSPGLKTPEIILTILGAFVTFIITVHW
;
A
#
# COMPACT_ATOMS: atom_id res chain seq x y z
N LYS A 1 -12.01 31.97 -1.63
CA LYS A 1 -11.07 30.82 -1.72
C LYS A 1 -9.97 31.06 -0.69
N SER A 2 -9.77 30.16 0.27
CA SER A 2 -8.87 30.33 1.42
C SER A 2 -7.94 29.12 1.56
N TRP A 3 -7.27 28.75 0.47
CA TRP A 3 -6.33 27.63 0.49
C TRP A 3 -5.01 28.09 1.11
N VAL A 4 -4.46 27.29 2.02
CA VAL A 4 -3.19 27.55 2.70
C VAL A 4 -2.23 26.46 2.26
N SER A 5 -1.02 26.86 1.85
CA SER A 5 0.02 25.92 1.46
C SER A 5 0.36 24.97 2.60
N VAL A 6 0.48 23.68 2.28
CA VAL A 6 1.04 22.70 3.19
C VAL A 6 2.56 22.92 3.36
N PRO A 7 3.16 22.42 4.45
CA PRO A 7 4.62 22.43 4.62
C PRO A 7 5.36 21.68 3.49
N GLU A 8 6.69 21.81 3.49
CA GLU A 8 7.55 21.08 2.56
C GLU A 8 7.38 19.56 2.71
N GLN A 9 7.43 18.86 1.58
CA GLN A 9 7.29 17.41 1.54
C GLN A 9 8.55 16.74 2.10
N ILE A 10 8.32 15.75 2.96
CA ILE A 10 9.29 14.83 3.52
C ILE A 10 9.09 13.47 2.85
N SER A 11 10.20 12.84 2.47
CA SER A 11 10.20 11.48 1.93
C SER A 11 11.07 10.57 2.78
N CYS A 12 10.53 9.42 3.14
CA CYS A 12 11.17 8.44 4.02
C CYS A 12 11.11 7.05 3.45
N SER A 13 12.01 6.16 3.87
CA SER A 13 11.94 4.76 3.49
C SER A 13 12.42 3.84 4.60
N THR A 14 11.86 2.64 4.68
CA THR A 14 12.33 1.63 5.63
C THR A 14 13.54 0.86 5.11
N SER A 15 14.15 0.05 5.97
CA SER A 15 14.93 -1.10 5.52
C SER A 15 14.02 -2.13 4.82
N GLU A 16 14.63 -3.09 4.13
CA GLU A 16 13.90 -4.21 3.53
C GLU A 16 13.46 -5.22 4.60
N PHE A 17 12.22 -5.66 4.51
CA PHE A 17 11.63 -6.65 5.39
C PHE A 17 11.59 -8.01 4.70
N THR A 18 12.56 -8.87 5.00
CA THR A 18 12.55 -10.26 4.54
C THR A 18 11.36 -11.02 5.12
N VAL A 19 10.71 -11.82 4.28
CA VAL A 19 9.58 -12.68 4.63
C VAL A 19 9.90 -14.12 4.26
N ALA A 20 10.23 -14.38 2.99
CA ALA A 20 10.55 -15.70 2.45
C ALA A 20 9.51 -16.79 2.78
N GLN A 21 8.22 -16.48 2.59
CA GLN A 21 7.12 -17.41 2.85
C GLN A 21 6.25 -17.59 1.60
N SER A 22 5.78 -18.82 1.40
CA SER A 22 4.93 -19.20 0.29
C SER A 22 3.54 -19.63 0.75
N THR A 23 2.53 -19.31 -0.04
CA THR A 23 1.19 -19.89 0.15
C THR A 23 1.22 -21.39 -0.14
N ASN A 24 0.27 -22.09 0.46
CA ASN A 24 -0.02 -23.48 0.18
C ASN A 24 -1.52 -23.76 0.33
N PHE A 25 -1.93 -24.99 0.07
CA PHE A 25 -3.34 -25.40 0.12
C PHE A 25 -4.03 -25.13 1.47
N PHE A 26 -3.32 -25.22 2.58
CA PHE A 26 -3.87 -24.95 3.92
C PHE A 26 -3.68 -23.49 4.36
N MET A 27 -2.77 -22.76 3.70
CA MET A 27 -2.43 -21.37 4.00
C MET A 27 -2.44 -20.56 2.71
N PRO A 28 -3.62 -20.10 2.27
CA PRO A 28 -3.76 -19.40 0.99
C PRO A 28 -3.33 -17.93 1.03
N GLU A 29 -3.00 -17.44 2.22
CA GLU A 29 -2.48 -16.11 2.46
C GLU A 29 -1.15 -16.21 3.21
N VAL A 30 -0.15 -15.45 2.75
CA VAL A 30 1.05 -15.12 3.51
C VAL A 30 1.08 -13.63 3.81
N TRP A 31 1.58 -13.25 4.98
CA TRP A 31 1.62 -11.85 5.38
C TRP A 31 2.84 -11.52 6.23
N SER A 32 3.18 -10.23 6.26
CA SER A 32 4.25 -9.69 7.07
C SER A 32 3.78 -8.41 7.75
N ARG A 33 3.82 -8.38 9.08
CA ARG A 33 3.55 -7.18 9.88
C ARG A 33 4.86 -6.57 10.35
N ARG A 34 4.99 -5.26 10.21
CA ARG A 34 6.17 -4.51 10.66
C ARG A 34 5.74 -3.26 11.39
N ARG A 35 6.33 -3.04 12.56
CA ARG A 35 6.13 -1.83 13.34
C ARG A 35 7.14 -0.80 12.86
N ILE A 36 6.64 0.32 12.37
CA ILE A 36 7.40 1.45 11.87
C ILE A 36 7.19 2.61 12.85
N LYS A 37 8.25 3.35 13.13
CA LYS A 37 8.25 4.50 14.03
C LYS A 37 9.02 5.64 13.39
N SER A 38 8.61 6.86 13.68
CA SER A 38 9.35 8.06 13.34
C SER A 38 10.71 8.07 14.05
N GLY A 39 11.70 8.62 13.35
CA GLY A 39 13.04 8.87 13.87
C GLY A 39 13.39 10.34 13.69
N GLU A 40 14.55 10.76 14.20
CA GLU A 40 14.97 12.18 14.15
C GLU A 40 15.07 12.72 12.71
N GLU A 41 15.42 11.87 11.74
CA GLU A 41 15.55 12.23 10.33
C GLU A 41 14.27 12.00 9.50
N CYS A 42 13.24 11.39 10.09
CA CYS A 42 12.03 11.03 9.37
C CYS A 42 10.82 11.02 10.30
N GLU A 43 9.97 12.03 10.16
CA GLU A 43 8.71 12.18 10.89
C GLU A 43 7.64 12.71 9.94
N ILE A 44 6.62 11.89 9.66
CA ILE A 44 5.49 12.23 8.79
C ILE A 44 4.18 12.03 9.56
N ASP A 45 3.51 13.13 9.86
CA ASP A 45 2.23 13.16 10.58
C ASP A 45 1.00 13.07 9.67
N SER A 46 1.19 13.43 8.40
CA SER A 46 0.15 13.46 7.39
C SER A 46 0.74 12.90 6.10
N LEU A 47 0.43 11.64 5.82
CA LEU A 47 0.79 10.99 4.56
C LEU A 47 0.07 11.66 3.39
N GLU A 48 0.73 11.66 2.25
CA GLU A 48 0.15 12.03 0.95
C GLU A 48 0.19 10.82 0.02
N HIS A 49 1.34 10.16 -0.01
CA HIS A 49 1.58 9.06 -0.94
C HIS A 49 2.45 7.99 -0.27
N VAL A 50 2.11 6.72 -0.54
CA VAL A 50 2.87 5.56 -0.06
C VAL A 50 3.27 4.71 -1.25
N GLU A 51 4.55 4.39 -1.36
CA GLU A 51 5.05 3.42 -2.33
C GLU A 51 5.52 2.16 -1.62
N VAL A 52 5.31 1.00 -2.25
CA VAL A 52 5.76 -0.29 -1.74
C VAL A 52 6.55 -1.00 -2.81
N LYS A 53 7.83 -1.23 -2.53
CA LYS A 53 8.68 -2.16 -3.28
C LYS A 53 8.41 -3.56 -2.76
N VAL A 54 7.96 -4.46 -3.62
CA VAL A 54 7.66 -5.86 -3.27
C VAL A 54 8.42 -6.80 -4.20
N SER A 55 9.13 -7.77 -3.62
CA SER A 55 9.65 -8.92 -4.35
C SER A 55 8.80 -10.13 -4.07
N PHE A 56 8.28 -10.75 -5.13
CA PHE A 56 7.54 -12.00 -5.03
C PHE A 56 7.79 -12.92 -6.23
N SER A 57 7.52 -14.20 -6.05
CA SER A 57 7.43 -15.17 -7.14
C SER A 57 6.07 -15.87 -7.15
N TYR A 58 5.71 -16.44 -8.29
CA TYR A 58 4.45 -17.12 -8.49
C TYR A 58 4.62 -18.35 -9.39
N SER A 59 3.83 -19.40 -9.16
CA SER A 59 3.98 -20.67 -9.87
C SER A 59 3.25 -20.77 -11.20
N SER A 60 2.27 -19.88 -11.45
CA SER A 60 1.39 -19.95 -12.62
C SER A 60 0.95 -18.55 -13.06
N ARG A 61 -0.32 -18.18 -12.92
CA ARG A 61 -0.86 -16.94 -13.50
C ARG A 61 -0.65 -15.74 -12.59
N ARG A 62 0.03 -14.70 -13.09
CA ARG A 62 0.21 -13.44 -12.35
C ARG A 62 -1.11 -12.73 -12.08
N GLY A 63 -2.08 -12.87 -12.98
CA GLY A 63 -3.40 -12.27 -12.85
C GLY A 63 -4.15 -12.70 -11.60
N ASN A 64 -3.84 -13.89 -11.07
CA ASN A 64 -4.45 -14.48 -9.88
C ASN A 64 -3.88 -13.96 -8.56
N LEU A 65 -2.87 -13.10 -8.61
CA LEU A 65 -2.20 -12.60 -7.42
C LEU A 65 -2.91 -11.38 -6.87
N ILE A 66 -3.06 -11.35 -5.55
CA ILE A 66 -3.62 -10.22 -4.81
C ILE A 66 -2.60 -9.76 -3.78
N LEU A 67 -2.29 -8.46 -3.82
CA LEU A 67 -1.46 -7.78 -2.82
C LEU A 67 -2.29 -6.73 -2.09
N LEU A 68 -2.29 -6.80 -0.76
CA LEU A 68 -3.01 -5.87 0.10
C LEU A 68 -2.05 -5.26 1.12
N LEU A 69 -2.02 -3.94 1.18
CA LEU A 69 -1.38 -3.18 2.24
C LEU A 69 -2.42 -2.65 3.21
N GLU A 70 -2.19 -2.83 4.51
CA GLU A 70 -3.02 -2.30 5.58
C GLU A 70 -2.19 -1.37 6.46
N SER A 71 -2.71 -0.17 6.73
CA SER A 71 -2.07 0.85 7.55
C SER A 71 -2.36 0.67 9.04
N PRO A 72 -1.64 1.39 9.93
CA PRO A 72 -1.91 1.38 11.36
C PRO A 72 -3.34 1.81 11.74
N ALA A 73 -3.98 2.66 10.92
CA ALA A 73 -5.35 3.09 11.13
C ALA A 73 -6.40 2.06 10.66
N GLY A 74 -5.96 0.94 10.07
CA GLY A 74 -6.83 -0.11 9.53
C GLY A 74 -7.30 0.13 8.09
N THR A 75 -6.84 1.21 7.44
CA THR A 75 -7.13 1.47 6.03
C THR A 75 -6.46 0.43 5.16
N LYS A 76 -7.15 0.01 4.09
CA LYS A 76 -6.72 -1.05 3.19
C LYS A 76 -6.55 -0.53 1.77
N SER A 77 -5.43 -0.88 1.14
CA SER A 77 -5.15 -0.61 -0.27
C SER A 77 -4.79 -1.90 -1.00
N TYR A 78 -5.60 -2.28 -1.98
CA TYR A 78 -5.26 -3.37 -2.89
C TYR A 78 -4.25 -2.87 -3.92
N LEU A 79 -2.98 -3.17 -3.69
CA LEU A 79 -1.87 -2.79 -4.57
C LEU A 79 -1.88 -3.59 -5.88
N MET A 80 -2.35 -4.82 -5.81
CA MET A 80 -2.62 -5.67 -6.96
C MET A 80 -3.93 -6.41 -6.73
N THR A 81 -4.85 -6.31 -7.67
CA THR A 81 -6.13 -7.03 -7.67
C THR A 81 -6.10 -8.17 -8.68
N HIS A 82 -7.08 -9.07 -8.60
CA HIS A 82 -7.28 -10.08 -9.62
C HIS A 82 -7.48 -9.43 -11.00
N ARG A 83 -6.73 -9.93 -11.99
CA ARG A 83 -6.78 -9.52 -13.39
C ARG A 83 -7.00 -10.75 -14.27
N PRO A 84 -8.26 -11.13 -14.58
CA PRO A 84 -8.58 -12.38 -15.27
C PRO A 84 -7.83 -12.60 -16.60
N TRP A 85 -7.52 -11.49 -17.27
CA TRP A 85 -6.91 -11.47 -18.60
C TRP A 85 -5.39 -11.38 -18.56
N ASP A 86 -4.82 -11.04 -17.41
CA ASP A 86 -3.39 -11.10 -17.19
C ASP A 86 -3.00 -12.58 -17.08
N SER A 87 -2.22 -13.08 -18.06
CA SER A 87 -1.85 -14.50 -18.27
C SER A 87 -2.75 -15.36 -19.18
N ILE A 88 -3.59 -14.81 -20.07
CA ILE A 88 -4.33 -15.63 -21.08
C ILE A 88 -3.38 -16.47 -21.96
N LYS A 89 -2.14 -16.02 -22.19
CA LYS A 89 -1.14 -16.69 -23.04
C LYS A 89 0.04 -17.34 -22.29
N TYR A 90 0.20 -17.09 -21.00
CA TYR A 90 1.39 -17.50 -20.23
C TYR A 90 1.01 -17.91 -18.81
N SER A 91 0.94 -19.22 -18.57
CA SER A 91 0.79 -19.84 -17.24
C SER A 91 2.16 -20.19 -16.64
N ASP A 92 3.19 -19.44 -17.01
CA ASP A 92 4.56 -19.75 -16.63
C ASP A 92 4.88 -19.16 -15.26
N PRO A 93 5.64 -19.89 -14.44
CA PRO A 93 6.14 -19.35 -13.18
C PRO A 93 7.01 -18.12 -13.44
N GLY A 94 6.96 -17.17 -12.51
CA GLY A 94 7.72 -15.93 -12.64
C GLY A 94 8.17 -15.38 -11.29
N SER A 95 9.13 -14.47 -11.35
CA SER A 95 9.60 -13.71 -10.19
C SER A 95 9.96 -12.30 -10.61
N GLY A 96 9.96 -11.38 -9.66
CA GLY A 96 10.31 -10.00 -9.96
C GLY A 96 10.22 -9.09 -8.75
N ILE A 97 10.53 -7.83 -9.01
CA ILE A 97 10.42 -6.73 -8.06
C ILE A 97 9.51 -5.71 -8.71
N TRP A 98 8.48 -5.28 -7.97
CA TRP A 98 7.52 -4.30 -8.43
C TRP A 98 7.40 -3.17 -7.42
N TYR A 99 7.10 -1.98 -7.92
CA TYR A 99 6.77 -0.80 -7.12
C TYR A 99 5.28 -0.53 -7.31
N PHE A 100 4.56 -0.43 -6.20
CA PHE A 100 3.15 -0.08 -6.18
C PHE A 100 2.96 1.22 -5.39
N SER A 101 2.09 2.10 -5.87
CA SER A 101 1.75 3.36 -5.22
C SER A 101 0.32 3.32 -4.67
N SER A 102 0.06 4.08 -3.60
CA SER A 102 -1.28 4.31 -3.07
C SER A 102 -1.42 5.67 -2.41
N VAL A 103 -2.59 6.28 -2.61
CA VAL A 103 -3.05 7.50 -1.94
C VAL A 103 -4.18 7.21 -0.94
N HIS A 104 -4.54 5.94 -0.71
CA HIS A 104 -5.62 5.57 0.22
C HIS A 104 -5.34 6.03 1.65
N PHE A 105 -4.07 6.16 2.00
CA PHE A 105 -3.59 6.47 3.35
C PHE A 105 -3.41 7.97 3.60
N TRP A 106 -3.91 8.83 2.70
CA TRP A 106 -3.74 10.27 2.80
C TRP A 106 -4.25 10.80 4.15
N GLY A 107 -3.46 11.66 4.80
CA GLY A 107 -3.79 12.28 6.08
C GLY A 107 -3.45 11.43 7.30
N GLU A 108 -3.18 10.14 7.13
CA GLU A 108 -2.78 9.24 8.21
C GLU A 108 -1.34 9.49 8.69
N LYS A 109 -1.02 9.00 9.88
CA LYS A 109 0.36 8.99 10.38
C LYS A 109 1.11 7.78 9.82
N MET A 110 2.41 7.93 9.59
CA MET A 110 3.23 6.78 9.18
C MET A 110 3.48 5.77 10.32
N ASP A 111 3.41 6.23 11.57
CA ASP A 111 3.75 5.45 12.75
C ASP A 111 2.74 4.35 13.07
N GLY A 112 3.25 3.15 13.31
CA GLY A 112 2.45 2.01 13.77
C GLY A 112 2.75 0.74 13.01
N THR A 113 1.80 -0.20 13.03
CA THR A 113 1.98 -1.50 12.37
C THR A 113 1.38 -1.49 10.97
N TRP A 114 2.24 -1.70 9.98
CA TRP A 114 1.85 -1.93 8.59
C TRP A 114 1.83 -3.44 8.31
N LYS A 115 0.82 -3.92 7.59
CA LYS A 115 0.68 -5.32 7.16
C LYS A 115 0.68 -5.38 5.63
N LEU A 116 1.67 -6.06 5.05
CA LEU A 116 1.60 -6.50 3.66
C LEU A 116 1.12 -7.94 3.60
N THR A 117 0.16 -8.19 2.72
CA THR A 117 -0.48 -9.49 2.52
C THR A 117 -0.35 -9.88 1.05
N ALA A 118 0.07 -11.13 0.80
CA ALA A 118 0.06 -11.74 -0.51
C ALA A 118 -0.80 -13.00 -0.48
N LYS A 119 -1.73 -13.10 -1.43
CA LYS A 119 -2.61 -14.26 -1.59
C LYS A 119 -2.89 -14.51 -3.06
N THR A 120 -3.55 -15.61 -3.33
CA THR A 120 -4.08 -15.92 -4.66
C THR A 120 -5.60 -16.12 -4.60
N ASP A 121 -6.28 -15.95 -5.72
CA ASP A 121 -7.66 -16.37 -5.91
C ASP A 121 -7.80 -17.75 -6.59
N ASP A 122 -6.68 -18.40 -6.91
CA ASP A 122 -6.61 -19.79 -7.39
C ASP A 122 -5.55 -20.55 -6.59
N GLU A 123 -5.93 -20.92 -5.38
CA GLU A 123 -5.10 -21.63 -4.38
C GLU A 123 -4.65 -23.01 -4.88
N TYR A 124 -5.33 -23.57 -5.87
CA TYR A 124 -5.03 -24.88 -6.45
C TYR A 124 -3.88 -24.79 -7.46
N SER A 125 -3.84 -23.74 -8.29
CA SER A 125 -2.86 -23.63 -9.38
C SER A 125 -1.74 -22.63 -9.12
N THR A 126 -1.99 -21.60 -8.31
CA THR A 126 -1.11 -20.44 -8.19
C THR A 126 -0.60 -20.28 -6.76
N LYS A 127 0.62 -20.74 -6.52
CA LYS A 127 1.37 -20.44 -5.29
C LYS A 127 2.05 -19.10 -5.44
N VAL A 128 2.02 -18.28 -4.40
CA VAL A 128 2.79 -17.02 -4.32
C VAL A 128 3.81 -17.12 -3.20
N THR A 129 5.04 -16.71 -3.46
CA THR A 129 6.09 -16.53 -2.46
C THR A 129 6.34 -15.06 -2.27
N LEU A 130 6.09 -14.53 -1.07
CA LEU A 130 6.49 -13.18 -0.70
C LEU A 130 7.95 -13.24 -0.19
N ASN A 131 8.87 -12.66 -0.95
CA ASN A 131 10.30 -12.72 -0.63
C ASN A 131 10.67 -11.63 0.38
N TYR A 132 10.43 -10.38 0.00
CA TYR A 132 10.66 -9.21 0.85
C TYR A 132 9.81 -8.03 0.40
N TRP A 133 9.70 -7.02 1.26
CA TRP A 133 9.09 -5.74 0.90
C TRP A 133 9.74 -4.56 1.62
N LYS A 134 9.61 -3.37 1.05
CA LYS A 134 10.06 -2.10 1.61
C LYS A 134 9.00 -1.04 1.32
N ILE A 135 8.81 -0.11 2.24
CA ILE A 135 7.82 0.97 2.12
C ILE A 135 8.52 2.32 2.08
N TYR A 136 8.00 3.20 1.23
CA TYR A 136 8.38 4.60 1.10
C TYR A 136 7.17 5.45 1.48
N PHE A 137 7.40 6.43 2.33
CA PHE A 137 6.37 7.36 2.79
C PHE A 137 6.68 8.74 2.26
N HIS A 138 5.66 9.41 1.74
CA HIS A 138 5.72 10.81 1.33
C HIS A 138 4.60 11.56 2.03
N GLY A 139 4.92 12.73 2.56
CA GLY A 139 3.94 13.59 3.21
C GLY A 139 4.63 14.73 3.92
N PHE A 140 4.05 15.20 5.02
CA PHE A 140 4.63 16.30 5.77
C PHE A 140 4.43 16.16 7.27
N LYS A 141 5.27 16.85 8.03
CA LYS A 141 5.08 17.07 9.47
C LYS A 141 4.13 18.23 9.68
N ARG A 142 3.12 18.08 10.55
CA ARG A 142 2.20 19.20 10.84
C ARG A 142 2.94 20.23 11.70
N ALA A 143 2.82 21.52 11.37
CA ALA A 143 3.35 22.58 12.22
C ALA A 143 2.61 22.57 13.57
N GLY A 144 3.34 22.52 14.69
CA GLY A 144 2.73 22.56 16.02
C GLY A 144 2.02 23.89 16.28
N ASN A 145 0.70 23.84 16.49
CA ASN A 145 -0.21 24.90 17.00
C ASN A 145 0.17 26.38 16.76
N SER A 146 0.62 26.74 15.56
CA SER A 146 0.72 28.15 15.12
C SER A 146 0.07 28.42 13.76
N SER A 147 -0.57 27.42 13.16
CA SER A 147 -1.29 27.58 11.88
C SER A 147 -2.79 27.30 12.06
N PRO A 148 -3.69 28.24 11.72
CA PRO A 148 -5.11 28.02 11.83
C PRO A 148 -5.59 26.98 10.80
N GLY A 149 -6.14 25.87 11.30
CA GLY A 149 -7.10 25.01 10.59
C GLY A 149 -6.65 24.43 9.24
N LEU A 150 -5.68 23.51 9.23
CA LEU A 150 -5.46 22.65 8.07
C LEU A 150 -6.65 21.66 7.99
N LYS A 151 -7.68 21.97 7.20
CA LYS A 151 -8.75 21.01 6.88
C LYS A 151 -8.13 19.88 6.06
N THR A 152 -8.06 18.66 6.62
CA THR A 152 -7.70 17.46 5.87
C THR A 152 -8.83 17.12 4.90
N PRO A 153 -8.56 16.85 3.61
CA PRO A 153 -9.60 16.38 2.71
C PRO A 153 -10.11 15.01 3.16
N GLU A 154 -11.43 14.82 3.22
CA GLU A 154 -12.02 13.51 3.44
C GLU A 154 -12.08 12.74 2.11
N ILE A 155 -11.57 11.51 2.09
CA ILE A 155 -11.69 10.62 0.94
C ILE A 155 -13.01 9.88 1.06
N ILE A 156 -14.00 10.25 0.22
CA ILE A 156 -15.24 9.48 0.08
C ILE A 156 -15.07 8.50 -1.09
N LEU A 157 -15.00 7.21 -0.77
CA LEU A 157 -15.02 6.14 -1.76
C LEU A 157 -16.41 6.07 -2.41
N THR A 158 -16.54 6.61 -3.62
CA THR A 158 -17.75 6.43 -4.43
C THR A 158 -17.47 5.38 -5.50
N ILE A 159 -18.12 4.22 -5.39
CA ILE A 159 -18.06 3.19 -6.44
C ILE A 159 -19.09 3.56 -7.52
N LEU A 160 -18.63 4.08 -8.65
CA LEU A 160 -19.43 4.24 -9.87
C LEU A 160 -18.92 3.23 -10.92
N GLY A 161 -19.52 2.05 -10.95
CA GLY A 161 -19.24 1.02 -11.96
C GLY A 161 -17.88 0.33 -11.81
N ALA A 162 -17.36 -0.21 -12.92
CA ALA A 162 -16.18 -1.10 -12.96
C ALA A 162 -14.81 -0.40 -12.82
N PHE A 163 -14.79 0.90 -12.50
CA PHE A 163 -13.57 1.66 -12.29
C PHE A 163 -13.61 2.34 -10.92
N VAL A 164 -12.54 2.17 -10.13
CA VAL A 164 -12.35 2.93 -8.89
C VAL A 164 -11.86 4.32 -9.28
N THR A 165 -12.76 5.31 -9.25
CA THR A 165 -12.38 6.72 -9.39
C THR A 165 -12.19 7.31 -8.00
N PHE A 166 -11.00 7.83 -7.71
CA PHE A 166 -10.75 8.62 -6.51
C PHE A 166 -11.32 10.02 -6.71
N ILE A 167 -12.46 10.32 -6.08
CA ILE A 167 -12.94 11.70 -5.98
C ILE A 167 -12.46 12.24 -4.64
N ILE A 168 -11.45 13.10 -4.68
CA ILE A 168 -11.06 13.89 -3.51
C ILE A 168 -12.18 14.92 -3.30
N THR A 169 -13.04 14.67 -2.32
CA THR A 169 -14.13 15.59 -2.00
C THR A 169 -13.67 16.52 -0.90
N VAL A 170 -13.47 17.79 -1.24
CA VAL A 170 -13.25 18.83 -0.25
C VAL A 170 -14.62 19.44 0.06
N HIS A 171 -15.18 19.13 1.22
CA HIS A 171 -16.40 19.79 1.69
C HIS A 171 -16.08 21.21 2.17
N TRP A 172 -16.82 22.18 1.63
CA TRP A 172 -16.66 23.63 1.87
C TRP A 172 -17.35 24.04 3.16
#